data_AF-A0A1W6DVL1-F1
#
_entry.id   AF-A0A1W6DVL1-F1
#
_cell.length_a   1.000
_cell.length_b   1.000
_cell.length_c   1.000
_cell.angle_alpha   90.00
_cell.angle_beta   90.00
_cell.angle_gamma   90.00
#
_symmetry.space_group_name_H-M   'P 1'
#
loop_
_entity.id
_entity.type
_entity.pdbx_description
1 polymer ?
#
loop_
_entity_poly.entity_id
_entity_poly.type
_entity_poly.pdbx_seq_one_letter_code
_entity_poly.pdbx_strand_id
1 'polypeptide(L)'
;MHVVGQVAAPGLVTVATDARVADALDAAGGATPDADLAALNLARAVTDGEQIHVPRPGEAVAAPPPASPGAAATGGGGAGGAIVDLNAADAAALDTLPGIGPVLAERIVAWRDENGPFTAVDELGEVSGIGPAVLEDVRDLVRV
;
A
#
# COMPACT_ATOMS: atom_id res chain seq x y z
N MET A 1 7.31 17.33 -7.54
CA MET A 1 7.12 15.85 -7.56
C MET A 1 8.33 15.15 -6.96
N HIS A 2 8.18 13.90 -6.50
CA HIS A 2 9.25 13.14 -5.85
C HIS A 2 9.66 11.92 -6.69
N VAL A 3 10.95 11.75 -6.97
CA VAL A 3 11.49 10.60 -7.72
C VAL A 3 12.36 9.77 -6.79
N VAL A 4 12.09 8.47 -6.71
CA VAL A 4 12.76 7.51 -5.81
C VAL A 4 13.12 6.23 -6.54
N GLY A 5 13.99 5.42 -5.93
CA GLY A 5 14.42 4.14 -6.48
C GLY A 5 15.71 4.27 -7.29
N GLN A 6 15.78 3.57 -8.43
CA GLN A 6 16.96 3.42 -9.28
C GLN A 6 17.21 4.62 -10.20
N VAL A 7 17.50 5.78 -9.59
CA VAL A 7 17.85 7.03 -10.27
C VAL A 7 19.14 7.62 -9.70
N ALA A 8 19.84 8.45 -10.48
CA ALA A 8 21.12 9.02 -10.07
C ALA A 8 20.99 9.96 -8.86
N ALA A 9 19.92 10.76 -8.80
CA ALA A 9 19.65 11.71 -7.73
C ALA A 9 18.18 11.59 -7.26
N PRO A 10 17.86 10.65 -6.35
CA PRO A 10 16.52 10.54 -5.79
C PRO A 10 16.21 11.76 -4.91
N GLY A 11 14.99 12.27 -5.01
CA GLY A 11 14.61 13.49 -4.33
C GLY A 11 13.43 14.21 -4.97
N LEU A 12 13.18 15.45 -4.51
CA LEU A 12 12.19 16.32 -5.14
C LEU A 12 12.78 16.92 -6.42
N VAL A 13 12.03 16.82 -7.51
CA VAL A 13 12.37 17.41 -8.80
C VAL A 13 11.26 18.34 -9.26
N THR A 14 11.65 19.33 -10.05
CA THR A 14 10.74 20.30 -10.67
C THR A 14 10.78 20.07 -12.18
N VAL A 15 9.60 19.99 -12.79
CA VAL A 15 9.42 19.77 -14.23
C VAL A 15 8.35 20.71 -14.77
N ALA A 16 8.21 20.79 -16.09
CA ALA A 16 7.15 21.55 -16.74
C ALA A 16 5.75 20.97 -16.41
N THR A 17 4.70 21.79 -16.53
CA THR A 17 3.32 21.38 -16.21
C THR A 17 2.77 20.28 -17.13
N ASP A 18 3.33 20.13 -18.33
CA ASP A 18 2.99 19.12 -19.33
C ASP A 18 4.04 17.99 -19.41
N ALA A 19 4.95 17.92 -18.44
CA ALA A 19 6.02 16.94 -18.40
C ALA A 19 5.51 15.50 -18.30
N ARG A 20 6.34 14.58 -18.78
CA ARG A 20 6.12 13.14 -18.71
C ARG A 20 7.05 12.50 -17.70
N VAL A 21 6.80 11.22 -17.40
CA VAL A 21 7.63 10.41 -16.49
C VAL A 21 9.09 10.39 -16.96
N ALA A 22 9.33 10.37 -18.28
CA ALA A 22 10.67 10.50 -18.84
C ALA A 22 11.37 11.81 -18.44
N ASP A 23 10.69 12.95 -18.54
CA ASP A 23 11.28 14.26 -18.21
C ASP A 23 11.61 14.37 -16.71
N ALA A 24 10.79 13.75 -15.87
CA ALA A 24 11.05 13.67 -14.43
C ALA A 24 12.24 12.77 -14.09
N LEU A 25 12.41 11.68 -14.85
CA LEU A 25 13.55 10.78 -14.72
C LEU A 25 14.85 11.48 -15.14
N ASP A 26 14.82 12.24 -16.23
CA ASP A 26 15.95 13.06 -16.67
C ASP A 26 16.29 14.15 -15.66
N ALA A 27 15.27 14.81 -15.08
CA ALA A 27 15.45 15.78 -14.00
C ALA A 27 16.04 15.16 -12.72
N ALA A 28 15.83 13.85 -12.49
CA ALA A 28 16.44 13.09 -11.41
C ALA A 28 17.85 12.56 -11.76
N GLY A 29 18.45 13.04 -12.86
CA GLY A 29 19.79 12.65 -13.30
C GLY A 29 19.83 11.33 -14.08
N GLY A 30 18.68 10.84 -14.53
CA GLY A 30 18.54 9.62 -15.30
C GLY A 30 18.46 8.36 -14.44
N ALA A 31 18.13 7.25 -15.12
CA ALA A 31 18.05 5.93 -14.50
C ALA A 31 19.44 5.33 -14.27
N THR A 32 19.59 4.53 -13.22
CA THR A 32 20.81 3.72 -13.03
C THR A 32 20.80 2.48 -13.95
N PRO A 33 21.94 1.80 -14.15
CA PRO A 33 21.99 0.56 -14.96
C PRO A 33 21.11 -0.57 -14.42
N ASP A 34 20.84 -0.54 -13.11
CA ASP A 34 20.00 -1.51 -12.40
C ASP A 34 18.52 -1.12 -12.41
N ALA A 35 18.11 -0.10 -13.18
CA ALA A 35 16.72 0.33 -13.26
C ALA A 35 15.92 -0.51 -14.28
N ASP A 36 14.72 -0.93 -13.91
CA ASP A 36 13.75 -1.51 -14.84
C ASP A 36 12.79 -0.44 -15.35
N LEU A 37 13.20 0.20 -16.45
CA LEU A 37 12.37 1.21 -17.12
C LEU A 37 11.19 0.60 -17.89
N ALA A 38 11.24 -0.70 -18.21
CA ALA A 38 10.14 -1.37 -18.91
C ALA A 38 8.91 -1.53 -18.00
N ALA A 39 9.12 -1.53 -16.68
CA ALA A 39 8.05 -1.50 -15.69
C ALA A 39 7.34 -0.12 -15.58
N LEU A 40 7.86 0.94 -16.21
CA LEU A 40 7.31 2.29 -16.15
C LEU A 40 6.68 2.74 -17.47
N ASN A 41 5.52 3.38 -17.38
CA ASN A 41 4.97 4.12 -18.51
C ASN A 41 5.65 5.50 -18.62
N LEU A 42 6.81 5.55 -19.28
CA LEU A 42 7.62 6.76 -19.48
C LEU A 42 6.87 7.89 -20.19
N ALA A 43 5.85 7.55 -20.98
CA ALA A 43 5.04 8.51 -21.71
C ALA A 43 3.88 9.09 -20.87
N ARG A 44 3.61 8.59 -19.66
CA ARG A 44 2.53 9.12 -18.82
C ARG A 44 2.83 10.57 -18.42
N ALA A 45 1.81 11.42 -18.46
CA ALA A 45 1.91 12.77 -17.89
C ALA A 45 2.08 12.68 -16.36
N VAL A 46 2.85 13.61 -15.80
CA VAL A 46 3.12 13.64 -14.36
C VAL A 46 2.24 14.68 -13.68
N THR A 47 1.77 14.35 -12.48
CA THR A 47 0.95 15.27 -11.68
C THR A 47 1.80 15.93 -10.61
N ASP A 48 1.49 17.18 -10.25
CA ASP A 48 2.11 17.78 -9.08
C ASP A 48 1.76 17.00 -7.80
N GLY A 49 2.72 16.94 -6.87
CA GLY A 49 2.60 16.14 -5.65
C GLY A 49 2.73 14.62 -5.84
N GLU A 50 2.88 14.11 -7.07
CA GLU A 50 3.05 12.67 -7.34
C GLU A 50 4.44 12.16 -6.94
N GLN A 51 4.52 10.86 -6.59
CA GLN A 51 5.76 10.12 -6.40
C GLN A 51 5.96 9.13 -7.56
N ILE A 52 7.14 9.17 -8.18
CA ILE A 52 7.59 8.22 -9.21
C ILE A 52 8.64 7.30 -8.59
N HIS A 53 8.35 6.01 -8.56
CA HIS A 53 9.28 4.98 -8.12
C HIS A 53 9.91 4.26 -9.31
N VAL A 54 11.24 4.23 -9.39
CA VAL A 54 11.99 3.52 -10.42
C VAL A 54 12.48 2.18 -9.86
N PRO A 55 11.90 1.05 -10.28
CA PRO A 55 12.24 -0.27 -9.73
C PRO A 55 13.59 -0.79 -10.20
N ARG A 56 14.08 -1.84 -9.51
CA ARG A 56 15.03 -2.80 -10.06
C ARG A 56 14.32 -3.91 -10.86
N PRO A 57 15.01 -4.58 -11.80
CA PRO A 57 14.49 -5.79 -12.45
C PRO A 57 14.03 -6.84 -11.43
N GLY A 58 12.76 -7.25 -11.52
CA GLY A 58 12.15 -8.22 -10.60
C GLY A 58 11.60 -7.63 -9.30
N GLU A 59 11.74 -6.32 -9.08
CA GLU A 59 11.07 -5.59 -8.00
C GLU A 59 9.64 -5.25 -8.43
N ALA A 60 8.65 -5.83 -7.74
CA ALA A 60 7.25 -5.52 -8.00
C ALA A 60 6.95 -4.09 -7.53
N VAL A 61 6.94 -3.13 -8.45
CA VAL A 61 6.32 -1.83 -8.18
C VAL A 61 4.84 -2.09 -8.10
N ALA A 62 4.24 -1.80 -6.94
CA ALA A 62 2.80 -1.65 -6.84
C ALA A 62 2.40 -0.60 -7.88
N ALA A 63 1.85 -1.05 -9.00
CA ALA A 63 1.34 -0.16 -10.03
C ALA A 63 0.37 0.81 -9.35
N PRO A 64 0.50 2.13 -9.54
CA PRO A 64 -0.57 3.01 -9.12
C PRO A 64 -1.85 2.51 -9.82
N PRO A 65 -2.96 2.37 -9.08
CA PRO A 65 -4.19 1.84 -9.65
C PRO A 65 -4.54 2.64 -10.91
N PRO A 66 -5.01 1.99 -11.98
CA PRO A 66 -5.38 2.70 -13.20
C PRO A 66 -6.40 3.78 -12.84
N ALA A 67 -6.10 5.02 -13.19
CA ALA A 67 -7.02 6.14 -13.04
C ALA A 67 -8.19 5.95 -14.02
N SER A 68 -9.20 5.19 -13.61
CA SER A 68 -10.53 5.21 -14.21
C SER A 68 -11.20 6.53 -13.81
N PRO A 69 -11.68 7.35 -14.77
CA PRO A 69 -12.51 8.49 -14.43
C PRO A 69 -13.89 7.98 -14.03
N GLY A 70 -14.12 7.83 -12.73
CA GLY A 70 -15.43 7.54 -12.14
C GLY A 70 -15.49 6.18 -11.44
N ALA A 71 -16.05 6.23 -10.22
CA ALA A 71 -16.35 5.12 -9.30
C ALA A 71 -15.20 4.63 -8.40
N ALA A 72 -15.27 5.11 -7.15
CA ALA A 72 -14.95 4.48 -5.86
C ALA A 72 -13.94 3.31 -5.82
N ALA A 73 -12.81 3.51 -5.11
CA ALA A 73 -12.40 2.72 -3.94
C ALA A 73 -10.98 3.08 -3.46
N THR A 74 -10.92 3.50 -2.18
CA THR A 74 -9.93 3.16 -1.14
C THR A 74 -8.44 3.46 -1.36
N GLY A 75 -8.08 4.73 -1.31
CA GLY A 75 -6.68 5.13 -1.19
C GLY A 75 -5.91 4.47 -0.05
N GLY A 76 -4.63 4.22 -0.32
CA GLY A 76 -3.56 4.59 0.61
C GLY A 76 -2.82 3.44 1.28
N GLY A 77 -1.71 3.03 0.67
CA GLY A 77 -0.62 2.37 1.40
C GLY A 77 0.04 3.32 2.41
N GLY A 78 0.68 2.73 3.42
CA GLY A 78 1.48 3.46 4.39
C GLY A 78 2.04 2.56 5.47
N ALA A 79 3.27 2.08 5.27
CA ALA A 79 4.08 1.58 6.38
C ALA A 79 4.33 2.74 7.35
N GLY A 80 3.52 2.77 8.41
CA GLY A 80 3.52 3.80 9.43
C GLY A 80 2.23 3.77 10.24
N GLY A 81 2.07 2.76 11.10
CA GLY A 81 1.05 2.77 12.17
C GLY A 81 -0.38 3.09 11.74
N ALA A 82 -0.80 2.63 10.55
CA ALA A 82 -2.18 2.76 10.14
C ALA A 82 -3.00 1.71 10.91
N ILE A 83 -3.75 2.19 11.90
CA ILE A 83 -4.66 1.38 12.70
C ILE A 83 -5.65 0.69 11.74
N VAL A 84 -5.56 -0.63 11.63
CA VAL A 84 -6.34 -1.49 10.74
C VAL A 84 -7.78 -1.54 11.23
N ASP A 85 -8.71 -1.19 10.35
CA ASP A 85 -10.14 -1.22 10.67
C ASP A 85 -10.69 -2.63 10.46
N LEU A 86 -11.13 -3.31 11.52
CA LEU A 86 -11.60 -4.71 11.46
C LEU A 86 -12.84 -4.88 10.58
N ASN A 87 -13.65 -3.83 10.44
CA ASN A 87 -14.87 -3.85 9.66
C ASN A 87 -14.64 -3.52 8.19
N ALA A 88 -13.61 -2.73 7.87
CA ALA A 88 -13.27 -2.34 6.50
C ALA A 88 -12.08 -3.11 5.89
N ALA A 89 -11.23 -3.72 6.71
CA ALA A 89 -10.04 -4.43 6.24
C ALA A 89 -10.42 -5.71 5.50
N ASP A 90 -9.60 -6.01 4.48
CA ASP A 90 -9.60 -7.28 3.78
C ASP A 90 -8.62 -8.26 4.43
N ALA A 91 -8.68 -9.53 4.02
CA ALA A 91 -7.83 -10.57 4.58
C ALA A 91 -6.32 -10.25 4.38
N ALA A 92 -5.95 -9.56 3.30
CA ALA A 92 -4.58 -9.17 3.05
C ALA A 92 -4.08 -8.11 4.04
N ALA A 93 -4.90 -7.12 4.39
CA ALA A 93 -4.57 -6.13 5.41
C ALA A 93 -4.50 -6.75 6.81
N LEU A 94 -5.40 -7.68 7.14
CA LEU A 94 -5.39 -8.40 8.42
C LEU A 94 -4.15 -9.31 8.58
N ASP A 95 -3.66 -9.92 7.50
CA ASP A 95 -2.42 -10.72 7.46
C ASP A 95 -1.15 -9.90 7.73
N THR A 96 -1.22 -8.57 7.66
CA THR A 96 -0.08 -7.71 8.04
C THR A 96 0.08 -7.55 9.56
N LEU A 97 -0.91 -8.00 10.35
CA LEU A 97 -0.90 -7.86 11.80
C LEU A 97 -0.03 -8.93 12.48
N PRO A 98 0.71 -8.57 13.54
CA PRO A 98 1.56 -9.52 14.25
C PRO A 98 0.74 -10.69 14.82
N GLY A 99 1.11 -11.92 14.47
CA GLY A 99 0.42 -13.12 14.95
C GLY A 99 -0.86 -13.48 14.19
N ILE A 100 -1.28 -12.67 13.20
CA ILE A 100 -2.39 -12.97 12.30
C ILE A 100 -1.82 -13.38 10.95
N GLY A 101 -1.86 -14.68 10.66
CA GLY A 101 -1.52 -15.20 9.34
C GLY A 101 -2.73 -15.30 8.41
N PRO A 102 -2.55 -15.76 7.16
CA PRO A 102 -3.62 -15.78 6.15
C PRO A 102 -4.84 -16.60 6.59
N VAL A 103 -4.62 -17.69 7.31
CA VAL A 103 -5.69 -18.57 7.82
C VAL A 103 -6.49 -17.91 8.96
N LEU A 104 -5.87 -17.03 9.74
CA LEU A 104 -6.57 -16.28 10.80
C LEU A 104 -7.29 -15.08 10.17
N ALA A 105 -6.65 -14.38 9.23
CA ALA A 105 -7.23 -13.27 8.50
C ALA A 105 -8.54 -13.67 7.78
N GLU A 106 -8.54 -14.79 7.05
CA GLU A 106 -9.78 -15.32 6.44
C GLU A 106 -10.85 -15.67 7.47
N ARG A 107 -10.45 -16.18 8.64
CA ARG A 107 -11.38 -16.49 9.74
C ARG A 107 -12.01 -15.26 10.36
N ILE A 108 -11.27 -14.15 10.46
CA ILE A 108 -11.80 -12.87 10.95
C ILE A 108 -12.85 -12.34 9.99
N VAL A 109 -12.59 -12.40 8.68
CA VAL A 109 -13.56 -12.00 7.65
C VAL A 109 -14.81 -12.90 7.70
N ALA A 110 -14.62 -14.22 7.78
CA ALA A 110 -15.74 -15.16 7.90
C ALA A 110 -16.57 -14.92 9.17
N TRP A 111 -15.91 -14.70 10.31
CA TRP A 111 -16.59 -14.38 11.57
C TRP A 111 -17.43 -13.11 11.44
N ARG A 112 -16.91 -12.08 10.76
CA ARG A 112 -17.64 -10.82 10.48
C ARG A 112 -18.86 -11.04 9.60
N ASP A 113 -18.75 -11.91 8.60
CA ASP A 113 -19.87 -12.23 7.71
C ASP A 113 -20.96 -13.06 8.43
N GLU A 114 -20.58 -13.92 9.37
CA GLU A 114 -21.49 -14.80 10.12
C GLU A 114 -22.13 -14.13 11.35
N ASN A 115 -21.35 -13.35 12.11
CA ASN A 115 -21.76 -12.73 13.39
C ASN A 115 -22.12 -11.25 13.24
N GLY A 116 -21.72 -10.63 12.13
CA GLY A 116 -21.89 -9.21 11.87
C GLY A 116 -20.62 -8.39 12.15
N PRO A 117 -20.71 -7.04 12.02
CA PRO A 117 -19.57 -6.17 12.24
C PRO A 117 -19.07 -6.23 13.68
N PHE A 118 -17.75 -6.10 13.86
CA PHE A 118 -17.12 -5.97 15.16
C PHE A 118 -17.56 -4.66 15.83
N THR A 119 -18.00 -4.74 17.07
CA THR A 119 -18.39 -3.61 17.93
C THR A 119 -17.29 -3.21 18.90
N ALA A 120 -16.36 -4.12 19.20
CA ALA A 120 -15.20 -3.90 20.04
C ALA A 120 -14.00 -4.71 19.54
N VAL A 121 -12.79 -4.24 19.84
CA VAL A 121 -11.55 -4.96 19.50
C VAL A 121 -11.47 -6.30 20.24
N ASP A 122 -12.01 -6.39 21.46
CA ASP A 122 -12.03 -7.60 22.28
C ASP A 122 -12.77 -8.79 21.62
N GLU A 123 -13.70 -8.53 20.70
CA GLU A 123 -14.44 -9.57 19.95
C GLU A 123 -13.53 -10.37 19.00
N LEU A 124 -12.33 -9.87 18.66
CA LEU A 124 -11.31 -10.70 18.00
C LEU A 124 -10.97 -11.96 18.81
N GLY A 125 -11.09 -11.91 20.14
CA GLY A 125 -10.88 -13.07 21.01
C GLY A 125 -11.95 -14.16 20.86
N GLU A 126 -13.11 -13.85 20.26
CA GLU A 126 -14.14 -14.84 19.94
C GLU A 126 -13.84 -15.60 18.65
N VAL A 127 -12.90 -15.10 17.83
CA VAL A 127 -12.45 -15.77 16.61
C VAL A 127 -11.57 -16.96 16.98
N SER A 128 -12.00 -18.14 16.56
CA SER A 128 -11.27 -19.39 16.80
C SER A 128 -9.83 -19.31 16.27
N GLY A 129 -8.85 -19.39 17.17
CA GLY A 129 -7.42 -19.31 16.85
C GLY A 129 -6.73 -18.01 17.24
N ILE A 130 -7.48 -16.99 17.68
CA ILE A 130 -6.92 -15.78 18.27
C ILE A 130 -6.84 -15.97 19.78
N GLY A 131 -5.61 -16.12 20.27
CA GLY A 131 -5.33 -16.20 21.70
C GLY A 131 -5.13 -14.83 22.35
N PRO A 132 -5.12 -14.74 23.69
CA PRO A 132 -4.89 -13.49 24.42
C PRO A 132 -3.55 -12.82 24.06
N ALA A 133 -2.53 -13.62 23.73
CA ALA A 133 -1.23 -13.09 23.30
C ALA A 133 -1.32 -12.32 21.97
N VAL A 134 -2.00 -12.88 20.97
CA VAL A 134 -2.19 -12.23 19.67
C VAL A 134 -3.08 -11.00 19.81
N LEU A 135 -4.13 -11.09 20.63
CA LEU A 135 -5.03 -9.96 20.89
C LEU A 135 -4.29 -8.76 21.50
N GLU A 136 -3.39 -9.00 22.46
CA GLU A 136 -2.58 -7.92 23.06
C GLU A 136 -1.59 -7.30 22.08
N ASP A 137 -1.01 -8.08 21.16
CA ASP A 137 -0.09 -7.56 20.15
C ASP A 137 -0.80 -6.72 19.07
N VAL A 138 -2.06 -7.03 18.76
CA VAL A 138 -2.82 -6.33 17.71
C VAL A 138 -3.69 -5.20 18.22
N ARG A 139 -4.02 -5.14 19.52
CA ARG A 139 -4.97 -4.15 20.09
C ARG A 139 -4.66 -2.69 19.76
N ASP A 140 -3.36 -2.34 19.71
CA ASP A 140 -2.90 -0.97 19.47
C ASP A 140 -2.76 -0.68 17.96
N LEU A 141 -2.94 -1.70 17.14
CA LEU A 141 -2.83 -1.68 15.68
C LEU A 141 -4.18 -1.81 14.99
N VAL A 142 -5.29 -1.99 15.72
CA VAL A 142 -6.63 -2.21 15.16
C VAL A 142 -7.70 -1.29 15.76
N ARG A 143 -8.76 -1.04 14.98
CA ARG A 143 -9.98 -0.31 15.39
C ARG A 143 -11.23 -0.97 14.81
N VAL A 144 -12.39 -0.63 15.37
CA VAL A 144 -13.72 -1.03 14.87
C VAL A 144 -14.46 0.14 14.24
#